data_AF-A0A821Z2R3-F1
#
_entry.id   AF-A0A821Z2R3-F1
#
_cell.length_a   1.000
_cell.length_b   1.000
_cell.length_c   1.000
_cell.angle_alpha   90.00
_cell.angle_beta   90.00
_cell.angle_gamma   90.00
#
_symmetry.space_group_name_H-M   'P 1'
#
loop_
_entity.id
_entity.type
_entity.pdbx_description
1 polymer ?
#
loop_
_entity_poly.entity_id
_entity_poly.type
_entity_poly.pdbx_seq_one_letter_code
_entity_poly.pdbx_strand_id
1 'polypeptide(L)'
;MTASATINDTSTINYRSVRKHEQQQAIDLWYSVFGIFPGMADRYFGSRASPRYEEGDTLGAWFDGKLVSTVNIARLILRSREDDDEYQCATITCVGTLEEYRKRGYSRDLLRMAIDKMEESDCVLTE
;
A
#
# COMPACT_ATOMS: atom_id res chain seq x y z
N MET A 1 -25.11 -9.51 -41.71
CA MET A 1 -24.67 -8.31 -40.99
C MET A 1 -24.73 -8.61 -39.50
N THR A 2 -23.61 -9.03 -38.91
CA THR A 2 -23.50 -9.30 -37.47
C THR A 2 -23.13 -8.01 -36.76
N ALA A 3 -24.03 -7.51 -35.92
CA ALA A 3 -23.75 -6.39 -35.04
C ALA A 3 -22.66 -6.82 -34.05
N SER A 4 -21.49 -6.19 -34.14
CA SER A 4 -20.42 -6.32 -33.16
C SER A 4 -20.85 -5.54 -31.93
N ALA A 5 -21.15 -6.25 -30.84
CA ALA A 5 -21.44 -5.63 -29.56
C ALA A 5 -20.18 -4.89 -29.09
N THR A 6 -20.26 -3.57 -29.07
CA THR A 6 -19.25 -2.70 -28.48
C THR A 6 -19.31 -2.91 -26.98
N ILE A 7 -18.40 -3.73 -26.43
CA ILE A 7 -18.23 -3.86 -24.99
C ILE A 7 -17.62 -2.54 -24.51
N ASN A 8 -18.43 -1.70 -23.87
CA ASN A 8 -17.96 -0.53 -23.14
C ASN A 8 -17.22 -1.01 -21.90
N ASP A 9 -15.90 -1.21 -22.03
CA ASP A 9 -14.99 -1.49 -20.93
C ASP A 9 -14.92 -0.24 -20.03
N THR A 10 -15.76 -0.23 -18.99
CA THR A 10 -15.89 0.87 -18.01
C THR A 10 -15.21 0.53 -16.69
N SER A 11 -14.27 -0.42 -16.70
CA SER A 11 -13.53 -0.82 -15.51
C SER A 11 -12.69 0.34 -15.00
N THR A 12 -13.25 1.03 -14.00
CA THR A 12 -12.64 2.20 -13.37
C THR A 12 -11.80 1.73 -12.19
N ILE A 13 -10.56 2.21 -12.10
CA ILE A 13 -9.70 1.91 -10.96
C ILE A 13 -10.24 2.64 -9.71
N ASN A 14 -10.35 1.92 -8.59
CA ASN A 14 -10.76 2.47 -7.31
C ASN A 14 -9.57 2.51 -6.34
N TYR A 15 -9.20 3.69 -5.86
CA TYR A 15 -8.11 3.88 -4.91
C TYR A 15 -8.65 4.13 -3.51
N ARG A 16 -8.16 3.40 -2.51
CA ARG A 16 -8.59 3.53 -1.11
C ARG A 16 -7.67 2.76 -0.15
N SER A 17 -7.91 2.89 1.15
CA SER A 17 -7.32 2.00 2.15
C SER A 17 -7.83 0.55 2.02
N VAL A 18 -6.94 -0.40 2.32
CA VAL A 18 -7.25 -1.82 2.53
C VAL A 18 -7.90 -1.96 3.90
N ARG A 19 -9.10 -2.54 3.95
CA ARG A 19 -9.82 -2.80 5.20
C ARG A 19 -9.33 -4.08 5.87
N LYS A 20 -9.61 -4.24 7.16
CA LYS A 20 -9.20 -5.45 7.92
C LYS A 20 -9.56 -6.78 7.25
N HIS A 21 -10.78 -6.92 6.71
CA HIS A 21 -11.20 -8.16 6.03
C HIS A 21 -10.58 -8.36 4.64
N GLU A 22 -9.84 -7.37 4.13
CA GLU A 22 -9.19 -7.40 2.82
C GLU A 22 -7.66 -7.58 2.92
N GLN A 23 -7.10 -7.57 4.13
CA GLN A 23 -5.65 -7.67 4.37
C GLN A 23 -5.03 -8.89 3.68
N GLN A 24 -5.75 -10.02 3.66
CA GLN A 24 -5.29 -11.22 2.97
C GLN A 24 -5.02 -10.99 1.48
N GLN A 25 -5.82 -10.16 0.79
CA GLN A 25 -5.57 -9.83 -0.62
C GLN A 25 -4.26 -9.08 -0.82
N ALA A 26 -3.90 -8.20 0.13
CA ALA A 26 -2.63 -7.48 0.09
C ALA A 26 -1.45 -8.42 0.33
N ILE A 27 -1.58 -9.35 1.27
CA ILE A 27 -0.60 -10.40 1.55
C ILE A 27 -0.38 -11.27 0.31
N ASP A 28 -1.45 -11.75 -0.31
CA ASP A 28 -1.39 -12.60 -1.51
C ASP A 28 -0.73 -11.86 -2.68
N LEU A 29 -1.04 -10.56 -2.86
CA LEU A 29 -0.39 -9.72 -3.85
C LEU A 29 1.11 -9.58 -3.56
N TRP A 30 1.50 -9.34 -2.32
CA TRP A 30 2.92 -9.23 -1.95
C TRP A 30 3.68 -10.54 -2.14
N TYR A 31 3.05 -11.69 -1.87
CA TYR A 31 3.64 -12.99 -2.19
C TYR A 31 3.86 -13.15 -3.70
N SER A 32 2.86 -12.78 -4.50
CA SER A 32 2.96 -12.83 -5.96
C SER A 32 4.06 -11.90 -6.52
N VAL A 33 4.19 -10.68 -5.97
CA VAL A 33 5.13 -9.67 -6.50
C VAL A 33 6.56 -9.88 -5.99
N PHE A 34 6.74 -10.25 -4.72
CA PHE A 34 8.06 -10.31 -4.08
C PHE A 34 8.60 -11.74 -3.91
N GLY A 35 7.79 -12.78 -4.12
CA GLY A 35 8.22 -14.17 -3.95
C GLY A 35 8.62 -14.53 -2.52
N ILE A 36 8.04 -13.86 -1.51
CA ILE A 36 8.36 -14.06 -0.09
C ILE A 36 7.60 -15.24 0.52
N PHE A 37 8.13 -15.80 1.60
CA PHE A 37 7.54 -16.92 2.31
C PHE A 37 6.24 -16.53 3.06
N PRO A 38 5.31 -17.49 3.22
CA PRO A 38 4.14 -17.33 4.10
C PRO A 38 4.52 -16.85 5.51
N GLY A 39 3.73 -15.93 6.07
CA GLY A 39 3.95 -15.35 7.40
C GLY A 39 4.87 -14.13 7.46
N MET A 40 5.66 -13.85 6.42
CA MET A 40 6.57 -12.70 6.40
C MET A 40 5.85 -11.35 6.24
N ALA A 41 4.73 -11.34 5.52
CA ALA A 41 3.97 -10.13 5.20
C ALA A 41 3.02 -9.70 6.33
N ASP A 42 2.51 -10.66 7.09
CA ASP A 42 1.49 -10.49 8.12
C ASP A 42 1.91 -9.49 9.20
N ARG A 43 3.22 -9.38 9.44
CA ARG A 43 3.81 -8.45 10.41
C ARG A 43 3.49 -6.98 10.14
N TYR A 44 3.16 -6.61 8.90
CA TYR A 44 2.83 -5.23 8.52
C TYR A 44 1.41 -4.83 8.92
N PHE A 45 0.52 -5.79 9.22
CA PHE A 45 -0.82 -5.54 9.74
C PHE A 45 -0.86 -5.60 11.28
N GLY A 46 0.05 -4.87 11.92
CA GLY A 46 0.12 -4.77 13.37
C GLY A 46 1.42 -4.19 13.89
N SER A 47 1.59 -4.25 15.22
CA SER A 47 2.71 -3.59 15.92
C SER A 47 4.09 -4.20 15.66
N ARG A 48 4.16 -5.40 15.06
CA ARG A 48 5.44 -6.12 14.86
C ARG A 48 6.36 -5.45 13.86
N ALA A 49 5.82 -4.89 12.77
CA ALA A 49 6.61 -4.12 11.80
C ALA A 49 6.29 -2.62 11.79
N SER A 50 5.25 -2.20 12.52
CA SER A 50 4.86 -0.79 12.66
C SER A 50 4.38 -0.56 14.10
N PRO A 51 5.26 -0.20 15.05
CA PRO A 51 4.90 -0.02 16.45
C PRO A 51 3.67 0.86 16.69
N ARG A 52 3.42 1.84 15.82
CA ARG A 52 2.22 2.70 15.82
C ARG A 52 1.27 2.39 14.66
N TYR A 53 1.11 1.12 14.30
CA TYR A 53 0.20 0.68 13.24
C TYR A 53 -1.21 1.28 13.38
N GLU A 54 -1.73 1.82 12.29
CA GLU A 54 -3.11 2.31 12.18
C GLU A 54 -3.89 1.54 11.11
N GLU A 55 -5.18 1.27 11.37
CA GLU A 55 -6.03 0.72 10.32
C GLU A 55 -6.11 1.69 9.14
N GLY A 56 -5.86 1.17 7.94
CA GLY A 56 -5.85 1.94 6.71
C GLY A 56 -4.48 2.49 6.29
N ASP A 57 -3.40 2.15 7.01
CA ASP A 57 -2.00 2.42 6.61
C ASP A 57 -1.57 1.68 5.33
N THR A 58 -2.29 0.61 4.96
CA THR A 58 -2.12 -0.01 3.64
C THR A 58 -3.13 0.57 2.66
N LEU A 59 -2.63 1.13 1.56
CA LEU A 59 -3.40 1.68 0.45
C LEU A 59 -3.39 0.71 -0.72
N GLY A 60 -4.47 0.71 -1.51
CA GLY A 60 -4.62 -0.19 -2.64
C GLY A 60 -5.34 0.42 -3.84
N ALA A 61 -5.12 -0.19 -5.00
CA ALA A 61 -5.83 0.09 -6.23
C ALA A 61 -6.63 -1.16 -6.63
N TRP A 62 -7.95 -1.01 -6.80
CA TRP A 62 -8.86 -2.10 -7.17
C TRP A 62 -9.35 -1.94 -8.60
N PHE A 63 -9.20 -3.00 -9.39
CA PHE A 63 -9.75 -3.13 -10.74
C PHE A 63 -10.80 -4.24 -10.72
N ASP A 64 -12.07 -3.92 -10.99
CA ASP A 64 -13.20 -4.86 -10.93
C ASP A 64 -13.25 -5.69 -9.64
N GLY A 65 -13.02 -5.03 -8.50
CA GLY A 65 -13.03 -5.67 -7.18
C GLY A 65 -11.78 -6.49 -6.84
N LYS A 66 -10.84 -6.68 -7.78
CA LYS A 66 -9.53 -7.30 -7.53
C LYS A 66 -8.53 -6.24 -7.07
N LEU A 67 -7.84 -6.47 -5.96
CA LEU A 67 -6.69 -5.66 -5.56
C LEU A 67 -5.51 -5.93 -6.51
N VAL A 68 -5.03 -4.91 -7.21
CA VAL A 68 -3.99 -5.04 -8.26
C VAL A 68 -2.71 -4.28 -7.97
N SER A 69 -2.74 -3.34 -7.03
CA SER A 69 -1.57 -2.61 -6.56
C SER A 69 -1.72 -2.21 -5.10
N THR A 70 -0.61 -2.16 -4.36
CA THR A 70 -0.59 -1.74 -2.94
C THR A 70 0.62 -0.88 -2.61
N VAL A 71 0.47 -0.06 -1.59
CA VAL A 71 1.52 0.67 -0.86
C VAL A 71 1.22 0.52 0.62
N ASN A 72 2.22 0.20 1.45
CA ASN A 72 2.05 0.17 2.90
C ASN A 72 2.83 1.32 3.56
N ILE A 73 2.22 1.96 4.55
CA ILE A 73 2.88 2.90 5.45
C ILE A 73 3.24 2.13 6.73
N ALA A 74 4.51 2.13 7.12
CA ALA A 74 4.95 1.60 8.41
C ALA A 74 5.46 2.74 9.29
N ARG A 75 4.83 2.92 10.45
CA ARG A 75 5.09 4.00 11.41
C ARG A 75 6.09 3.51 12.45
N LEU A 76 7.30 4.02 12.35
CA LEU A 76 8.46 3.66 13.15
C LEU A 76 8.84 4.78 14.11
N ILE A 77 9.56 4.40 15.16
CA ILE A 77 10.29 5.33 16.02
C ILE A 77 11.77 5.08 15.73
N LEU A 78 12.46 6.10 15.25
CA LEU A 78 13.88 6.06 14.94
C LEU A 78 14.63 6.83 16.02
N ARG A 79 15.67 6.23 16.58
CA ARG A 79 16.58 6.95 17.49
C ARG A 79 17.78 7.45 16.71
N SER A 80 17.98 8.76 16.70
CA SER A 80 19.13 9.39 16.07
C SER A 80 20.40 9.10 16.88
N ARG A 81 21.53 8.97 16.18
CA ARG A 81 22.84 8.76 16.83
C ARG A 81 23.55 10.07 17.16
N GLU A 82 23.09 11.19 16.61
CA GLU A 82 23.76 12.48 16.72
C GLU A 82 23.31 13.27 17.95
N ASP A 83 22.02 13.27 18.22
CA ASP A 83 21.36 13.99 19.34
C ASP A 83 20.76 13.05 20.40
N ASP A 84 20.72 11.74 20.13
CA ASP A 84 20.10 10.71 20.97
C ASP A 84 18.56 10.78 21.08
N ASP A 85 17.92 11.62 20.27
CA ASP A 85 16.47 11.86 20.28
C ASP A 85 15.68 10.81 19.47
N GLU A 86 14.40 10.66 19.80
CA GLU A 86 13.45 9.78 19.12
C GLU A 86 12.57 10.55 18.13
N TYR A 87 12.60 10.08 16.88
CA TYR A 87 11.87 10.66 15.76
C TYR A 87 10.77 9.71 15.30
N GLN A 88 9.56 10.24 15.16
CA GLN A 88 8.48 9.51 14.49
C GLN A 88 8.69 9.57 12.99
N CYS A 89 8.78 8.41 12.36
CA CYS A 89 9.03 8.29 10.93
C CYS A 89 7.99 7.35 10.32
N ALA A 90 7.25 7.84 9.32
CA ALA A 90 6.52 6.94 8.44
C ALA A 90 7.41 6.51 7.27
N THR A 91 7.44 5.20 7.03
CA THR A 91 8.21 4.59 5.95
C THR A 91 7.27 3.96 4.95
N ILE A 92 7.61 4.07 3.67
CA ILE A 92 6.88 3.39 2.61
C ILE A 92 7.47 1.99 2.42
N THR A 93 6.64 0.97 2.58
CA THR A 93 7.00 -0.44 2.42
C THR A 93 6.03 -1.13 1.47
N CYS A 94 6.41 -2.34 1.03
CA CYS A 94 5.53 -3.25 0.29
C CYS A 94 4.80 -2.63 -0.91
N VAL A 95 5.52 -1.79 -1.68
CA VAL A 95 5.03 -1.18 -2.92
C VAL A 95 5.00 -2.25 -4.02
N GLY A 96 3.81 -2.73 -4.36
CA GLY A 96 3.63 -3.82 -5.31
C GLY A 96 2.55 -3.52 -6.35
N THR A 97 2.77 -3.96 -7.57
CA THR A 97 1.75 -4.00 -8.63
C THR A 97 1.87 -5.33 -9.38
N LEU A 98 0.74 -6.02 -9.52
CA LEU A 98 0.64 -7.25 -10.33
C LEU A 98 1.11 -6.98 -11.76
N GLU A 99 1.79 -7.94 -12.37
CA GLU A 99 2.53 -7.75 -13.63
C GLU A 99 1.64 -7.22 -14.76
N GLU A 100 0.45 -7.79 -14.93
CA GLU A 100 -0.51 -7.44 -15.97
C GLU A 100 -1.13 -6.03 -15.80
N TYR A 101 -0.94 -5.41 -14.63
CA TYR A 101 -1.42 -4.08 -14.28
C TYR A 101 -0.30 -3.02 -14.19
N ARG A 102 0.96 -3.38 -14.47
CA ARG A 102 2.09 -2.44 -14.47
C ARG A 102 2.01 -1.42 -15.61
N LYS A 103 2.80 -0.35 -15.49
CA LYS A 103 2.91 0.76 -16.48
C LYS A 103 1.60 1.56 -16.67
N ARG A 104 0.67 1.48 -15.72
CA ARG A 104 -0.59 2.24 -15.71
C ARG A 104 -0.63 3.41 -14.72
N GLY A 105 0.44 3.60 -13.94
CA GLY A 105 0.56 4.70 -12.98
C GLY A 105 -0.03 4.43 -11.59
N TYR A 106 -0.57 3.23 -11.32
CA TYR A 106 -1.23 2.92 -10.04
C TYR A 106 -0.33 3.12 -8.82
N SER A 107 0.94 2.67 -8.88
CA SER A 107 1.89 2.88 -7.79
C SER A 107 2.20 4.36 -7.55
N ARG A 108 2.30 5.18 -8.61
CA ARG A 108 2.50 6.63 -8.48
C ARG A 108 1.33 7.28 -7.74
N ASP A 109 0.10 6.93 -8.11
CA ASP A 109 -1.09 7.54 -7.51
C ASP A 109 -1.24 7.09 -6.05
N LEU A 110 -0.93 5.81 -5.74
CA LEU A 110 -0.88 5.31 -4.36
C LEU A 110 0.24 5.95 -3.52
N LEU A 111 1.41 6.21 -4.10
CA LEU A 111 2.52 6.88 -3.40
C LEU A 111 2.14 8.33 -3.04
N ARG A 112 1.43 9.03 -3.93
CA ARG A 112 0.89 10.38 -3.61
C ARG A 112 -0.07 10.31 -2.43
N MET A 113 -1.05 9.41 -2.47
CA MET A 113 -1.97 9.22 -1.34
C MET A 113 -1.24 8.83 -0.04
N ALA A 114 -0.16 8.05 -0.13
CA ALA A 114 0.63 7.68 1.04
C ALA A 114 1.33 8.90 1.64
N ILE A 115 1.93 9.75 0.80
CA ILE A 115 2.57 11.01 1.22
C ILE A 115 1.53 11.94 1.86
N ASP A 116 0.39 12.17 1.21
CA ASP A 116 -0.69 13.01 1.74
C ASP A 116 -1.12 12.51 3.13
N LYS A 117 -1.31 11.20 3.30
CA LYS A 117 -1.67 10.58 4.58
C LYS A 117 -0.56 10.70 5.64
N MET A 118 0.71 10.64 5.24
CA MET A 118 1.85 10.81 6.14
C MET A 118 1.96 12.25 6.64
N GLU A 119 1.72 13.22 5.77
CA GLU A 119 1.69 14.66 6.09
C GLU A 119 0.53 15.01 7.04
N GLU A 120 -0.67 14.46 6.81
CA GLU A 120 -1.83 14.64 7.70
C GLU A 120 -1.63 14.09 9.12
N SER A 121 -0.70 13.14 9.29
CA SER A 121 -0.47 12.42 10.55
C SER A 121 0.70 12.97 11.38
N ASP A 122 1.33 14.09 10.98
CA ASP A 122 2.59 14.59 11.55
C ASP A 122 3.72 13.54 11.61
N CYS A 123 3.70 12.57 10.69
CA CYS A 123 4.69 11.48 10.59
C CYS A 123 5.81 11.81 9.59
N VAL A 124 6.17 13.08 9.48
CA VAL A 124 7.16 13.58 8.52
C VAL A 124 8.50 13.73 9.25
N LEU A 125 9.55 13.11 8.71
CA LEU A 125 10.92 13.47 9.10
C LEU A 125 11.15 14.91 8.65
N THR A 126 11.09 15.84 9.60
CA THR A 126 11.38 17.26 9.37
C THR A 126 12.80 17.55 9.85
N GLU A 127 13.49 18.42 9.12
CA GLU A 127 14.84 18.91 9.45
C GLU A 127 14.83 19.82 10.67
#